data_AF-A0AAW2P3H0-F1
#
_entry.id   AF-A0AAW2P3H0-F1
#
_cell.length_a   1.000
_cell.length_b   1.000
_cell.length_c   1.000
_cell.angle_alpha   90.00
_cell.angle_beta   90.00
_cell.angle_gamma   90.00
#
_symmetry.space_group_name_H-M   'P 1'
#
loop_
_entity.id
_entity.type
_entity.pdbx_description
1 polymer ?
#
loop_
_entity_poly.entity_id
_entity_poly.type
_entity_poly.pdbx_seq_one_letter_code
_entity_poly.pdbx_strand_id
1 'polypeptide(L)'
;MATVERGWNLNVDGRAQFCLCRKLKALKNHLKAFNNLHFSHISVRAKDADLALQNAQIQLEFNPENATIRDSMGELRKKAFFLAEAERHFYYQKAKLHFLKMGDRNTKFFHNM
;
A
#
# COMPACT_ATOMS: atom_id res chain seq x y z
N MET A 1 7.19 13.26 2.00
CA MET A 1 7.55 14.17 0.88
C MET A 1 9.07 14.30 0.71
N ALA A 2 9.85 14.53 1.78
CA ALA A 2 11.30 14.82 1.71
C ALA A 2 12.16 13.81 0.93
N THR A 3 11.84 12.51 0.94
CA THR A 3 12.64 11.49 0.24
C THR A 3 12.55 11.60 -1.28
N VAL A 4 11.37 11.91 -1.81
CA VAL A 4 11.15 12.10 -3.26
C VAL A 4 11.83 13.38 -3.71
N GLU A 5 11.62 14.45 -2.96
CA GLU A 5 12.22 15.75 -3.20
C GLU A 5 13.76 15.69 -3.24
N ARG A 6 14.40 15.07 -2.23
CA ARG A 6 15.86 14.85 -2.23
C ARG A 6 16.34 14.03 -3.42
N GLY A 7 15.63 12.96 -3.77
CA GLY A 7 15.99 12.13 -4.92
C GLY A 7 15.85 12.87 -6.26
N TRP A 8 14.86 13.76 -6.36
CA TRP A 8 14.59 14.54 -7.57
C TRP A 8 15.54 15.73 -7.74
N ASN A 9 15.98 16.32 -6.64
CA ASN A 9 16.91 17.45 -6.61
C ASN A 9 18.39 17.03 -6.64
N LEU A 10 18.68 15.74 -6.82
CA LEU A 10 20.04 15.24 -7.02
C LEU A 10 20.66 15.92 -8.26
N ASN A 11 21.80 16.58 -8.10
CA ASN A 11 22.53 17.11 -9.25
C ASN A 11 23.17 15.95 -10.02
N VAL A 12 22.88 15.85 -11.31
CA VAL A 12 23.41 14.79 -12.18
C VAL A 12 23.81 15.43 -13.49
N ASP A 13 25.09 15.33 -13.83
CA ASP A 13 25.61 15.83 -15.08
C ASP A 13 25.38 14.84 -16.22
N GLY A 14 25.05 15.36 -17.40
CA GLY A 14 24.83 14.58 -18.62
C GLY A 14 23.63 15.05 -19.43
N ARG A 15 23.25 14.26 -20.43
CA ARG A 15 22.05 14.53 -21.24
C ARG A 15 20.78 14.35 -20.40
N ALA A 16 19.70 15.06 -20.72
CA ALA A 16 18.45 15.02 -19.96
C ALA A 16 17.92 13.60 -19.68
N GLN A 17 17.97 12.70 -20.67
CA GLN A 17 17.56 11.30 -20.52
C GLN A 17 18.42 10.55 -19.49
N PHE A 18 19.73 10.79 -19.47
CA PHE A 18 20.65 10.20 -18.49
C PHE A 18 20.35 10.71 -17.08
N CYS A 19 20.18 12.03 -16.92
CA CYS A 19 19.84 12.65 -15.64
C CYS A 19 18.55 12.07 -15.06
N LEU A 20 17.50 11.93 -15.89
CA LEU A 20 16.24 11.31 -15.51
C LEU A 20 16.43 9.87 -15.01
N CYS A 21 17.10 9.03 -15.80
CA CYS A 21 17.35 7.63 -15.43
C CYS A 21 18.11 7.50 -14.11
N ARG A 22 19.11 8.36 -13.87
CA ARG A 22 19.89 8.36 -12.61
C ARG A 22 19.04 8.78 -11.42
N LYS A 23 18.23 9.83 -11.54
CA LYS A 23 17.30 10.28 -10.48
C LYS A 23 16.29 9.18 -10.13
N LEU A 24 15.66 8.57 -11.14
CA LEU A 24 14.74 7.45 -10.95
C LEU A 24 15.41 6.24 -10.27
N LYS A 25 16.64 5.90 -10.68
CA LYS A 25 17.39 4.79 -10.09
C LYS A 25 17.76 5.06 -8.64
N ALA A 26 18.15 6.28 -8.29
CA ALA A 26 18.42 6.69 -6.92
C ALA A 26 17.16 6.61 -6.04
N LEU A 27 16.02 7.06 -6.57
CA LEU A 27 14.74 7.05 -5.85
C LEU A 27 14.20 5.62 -5.63
N LYS A 28 14.44 4.70 -6.58
CA LYS A 28 13.94 3.32 -6.55
C LYS A 28 14.19 2.60 -5.23
N ASN A 29 15.42 2.66 -4.71
CA ASN A 29 15.78 1.92 -3.49
C ASN A 29 15.07 2.49 -2.25
N HIS A 30 14.97 3.82 -2.17
CA HIS A 30 14.27 4.50 -1.10
C HIS A 30 12.76 4.18 -1.11
N LEU A 31 12.14 4.18 -2.29
CA LEU A 31 10.72 3.82 -2.42
C LEU A 31 10.47 2.34 -2.09
N LYS A 32 11.39 1.44 -2.46
CA LYS A 32 11.31 0.04 -2.05
C LYS A 32 11.38 -0.12 -0.54
N ALA A 33 12.33 0.55 0.12
CA ALA A 33 12.45 0.52 1.57
C ALA A 33 11.19 1.08 2.25
N PHE A 34 10.67 2.21 1.75
CA PHE A 34 9.41 2.78 2.23
C PHE A 34 8.23 1.82 2.07
N ASN A 35 8.10 1.19 0.90
CA ASN A 35 7.06 0.20 0.66
C ASN A 35 7.18 -0.99 1.61
N ASN A 36 8.40 -1.51 1.81
CA ASN A 36 8.62 -2.61 2.74
C ASN A 36 8.31 -2.22 4.19
N LEU A 37 8.64 -1.01 4.61
CA LEU A 37 8.35 -0.57 5.98
C LEU A 37 6.85 -0.42 6.25
N HIS A 38 6.10 0.16 5.31
CA HIS A 38 4.72 0.56 5.56
C HIS A 38 3.67 -0.38 4.98
N PHE A 39 3.98 -1.10 3.91
CA PHE A 39 3.04 -1.93 3.14
C PHE A 39 3.47 -3.39 3.01
N SER A 40 4.59 -3.80 3.63
CA SER A 40 4.87 -5.22 3.77
C SER A 40 3.78 -5.90 4.60
N HIS A 41 3.47 -7.13 4.19
CA HIS A 41 2.49 -7.98 4.86
C HIS A 41 1.13 -7.30 5.09
N ILE A 42 0.73 -6.37 4.20
CA ILE A 42 -0.52 -5.60 4.37
C ILE A 42 -1.75 -6.50 4.51
N SER A 43 -1.79 -7.61 3.79
CA SER A 43 -2.86 -8.61 3.88
C SER A 43 -2.93 -9.32 5.21
N VAL A 44 -1.78 -9.67 5.78
CA VAL A 44 -1.72 -10.27 7.12
C VAL A 44 -2.20 -9.25 8.15
N ARG A 45 -1.72 -8.01 8.06
CA ARG A 45 -2.10 -6.92 8.96
C ARG A 45 -3.59 -6.57 8.87
N ALA A 46 -4.16 -6.56 7.67
CA ALA A 46 -5.58 -6.33 7.46
C ALA A 46 -6.42 -7.46 8.07
N LYS A 47 -6.03 -8.72 7.83
CA LYS A 47 -6.66 -9.89 8.45
C LYS A 47 -6.58 -9.86 9.98
N ASP A 48 -5.42 -9.54 10.55
CA ASP A 48 -5.24 -9.49 12.00
C ASP A 48 -6.09 -8.38 12.63
N ALA A 49 -6.21 -7.22 11.95
CA ALA A 49 -7.05 -6.13 12.43
C ALA A 49 -8.56 -6.45 12.36
N ASP A 50 -8.97 -7.17 11.31
CA ASP A 50 -10.34 -7.66 11.19
C ASP A 50 -10.66 -8.70 12.28
N LEU A 51 -9.78 -9.67 12.51
CA LEU A 51 -9.90 -10.63 13.60
C LEU A 51 -9.97 -9.96 14.98
N ALA A 52 -9.13 -8.94 15.22
CA ALA A 52 -9.16 -8.19 16.47
C ALA A 52 -10.49 -7.46 16.67
N LEU A 53 -11.05 -6.89 15.60
CA LEU A 53 -12.36 -6.24 15.63
C LEU A 53 -13.48 -7.26 15.91
N GLN A 54 -13.47 -8.40 15.22
CA GLN A 54 -14.47 -9.47 15.43
C GLN A 54 -14.43 -10.00 16.86
N ASN A 55 -13.23 -10.26 17.40
CA ASN A 55 -13.08 -10.71 18.79
C ASN A 55 -13.64 -9.69 19.79
N ALA A 56 -13.39 -8.39 19.56
CA ALA A 56 -13.95 -7.33 20.42
C ALA A 56 -15.47 -7.24 20.33
N GLN A 57 -16.04 -7.44 19.13
CA GLN A 57 -17.50 -7.49 18.94
C GLN A 57 -18.12 -8.67 19.70
N ILE A 58 -17.56 -9.87 19.54
CA ILE A 58 -18.00 -11.08 20.24
C ILE A 58 -17.95 -10.87 21.76
N GLN A 59 -16.85 -10.31 22.28
CA GLN A 59 -16.74 -10.05 23.72
C GLN A 59 -17.79 -9.07 24.24
N LEU A 60 -18.18 -8.07 23.44
CA LEU A 60 -19.21 -7.12 23.80
C LEU A 60 -20.62 -7.74 23.75
N GLU A 61 -20.86 -8.68 22.82
CA GLU A 61 -22.11 -9.44 22.77
C GLU A 61 -22.30 -10.28 24.05
N PHE A 62 -21.23 -10.91 24.54
CA PHE A 62 -21.27 -11.70 25.76
C PHE A 62 -21.18 -10.88 27.05
N ASN A 63 -20.56 -9.69 27.02
CA ASN A 63 -20.46 -8.78 28.17
C ASN A 63 -20.69 -7.32 27.74
N PRO A 64 -21.97 -6.90 27.64
CA PRO A 64 -22.33 -5.58 27.15
C PRO A 64 -21.81 -4.43 28.02
N GLU A 65 -21.61 -4.64 29.32
CA GLU A 65 -21.20 -3.59 30.27
C GLU A 65 -19.70 -3.31 30.28
N ASN A 66 -18.90 -4.02 29.47
CA ASN A 66 -17.47 -3.81 29.43
C ASN A 66 -17.10 -2.48 28.73
N ALA A 67 -17.00 -1.41 29.53
CA ALA A 67 -16.66 -0.07 29.07
C ALA A 67 -15.32 -0.02 28.33
N THR A 68 -14.33 -0.82 28.74
CA THR A 68 -12.99 -0.80 28.11
C THR A 68 -12.99 -1.30 26.66
N ILE A 69 -13.80 -2.33 26.38
CA ILE A 69 -13.99 -2.85 25.02
C ILE A 69 -14.78 -1.84 24.19
N ARG A 70 -15.81 -1.23 24.79
CA ARG A 70 -16.63 -0.22 24.12
C ARG A 70 -15.80 1.00 23.68
N ASP A 71 -14.92 1.48 24.56
CA ASP A 71 -14.06 2.63 24.30
C ASP A 71 -13.00 2.31 23.23
N SER A 72 -12.43 1.10 23.24
CA SER A 72 -11.44 0.67 22.25
C SER A 72 -12.04 0.30 20.88
N MET A 73 -13.34 0.00 20.81
CA MET A 73 -13.99 -0.45 19.59
C MET A 73 -13.98 0.59 18.47
N GLY A 74 -14.05 1.88 18.81
CA GLY A 74 -13.92 2.95 17.83
C GLY A 74 -12.57 2.93 17.11
N GLU A 75 -11.49 2.73 17.87
CA GLU A 75 -10.13 2.65 17.33
C GLU A 75 -9.88 1.36 16.55
N LEU A 76 -10.41 0.23 17.02
CA LEU A 76 -10.35 -1.04 16.30
C LEU A 76 -11.04 -0.94 14.93
N ARG A 77 -12.23 -0.33 14.86
CA ARG A 77 -12.95 -0.10 13.60
C ARG A 77 -12.17 0.79 12.65
N LYS A 78 -11.66 1.93 13.13
CA LYS A 78 -10.84 2.83 12.32
C LYS A 78 -9.61 2.11 11.76
N LYS A 79 -8.92 1.33 12.59
CA LYS A 79 -7.72 0.57 12.20
C LYS A 79 -8.04 -0.51 11.17
N ALA A 80 -9.09 -1.30 11.38
CA ALA A 80 -9.53 -2.33 10.45
C ALA A 80 -9.90 -1.73 9.09
N PHE A 81 -10.71 -0.66 9.08
CA PHE A 81 -11.09 0.05 7.87
C PHE A 81 -9.87 0.60 7.11
N PHE A 82 -8.96 1.28 7.81
CA PHE A 82 -7.75 1.83 7.21
C PHE A 82 -6.88 0.75 6.54
N LEU A 83 -6.68 -0.38 7.22
CA LEU A 83 -5.85 -1.46 6.70
C LEU A 83 -6.52 -2.20 5.54
N ALA A 84 -7.84 -2.40 5.58
CA ALA A 84 -8.60 -2.95 4.47
C ALA A 84 -8.51 -2.06 3.22
N GLU A 85 -8.63 -0.74 3.39
CA GLU A 85 -8.50 0.21 2.29
C GLU A 85 -7.07 0.27 1.73
N ALA A 86 -6.05 0.19 2.59
CA ALA A 86 -4.67 0.09 2.17
C ALA A 86 -4.38 -1.20 1.39
N GLU A 87 -4.96 -2.34 1.82
CA GLU A 87 -4.88 -3.61 1.10
C GLU A 87 -5.55 -3.52 -0.28
N ARG A 88 -6.75 -2.93 -0.35
CA ARG A 88 -7.47 -2.69 -1.61
C ARG A 88 -6.62 -1.89 -2.60
N HIS A 89 -6.03 -0.78 -2.14
CA HIS A 89 -5.13 0.04 -2.97
C HIS A 89 -3.90 -0.73 -3.44
N PHE A 90 -3.31 -1.56 -2.57
CA PHE A 90 -2.17 -2.40 -2.94
C PHE A 90 -2.49 -3.38 -4.07
N TYR A 91 -3.64 -4.07 -3.99
CA TYR A 91 -4.06 -4.97 -5.07
C TYR A 91 -4.43 -4.24 -6.35
N TYR A 92 -5.12 -3.09 -6.24
CA TYR A 92 -5.43 -2.26 -7.39
C TYR A 92 -4.16 -1.84 -8.14
N GLN A 93 -3.12 -1.40 -7.43
CA GLN A 93 -1.83 -1.05 -8.04
C GLN A 93 -1.17 -2.25 -8.72
N LYS A 94 -1.19 -3.44 -8.09
CA LYS A 94 -0.67 -4.66 -8.70
C LYS A 94 -1.42 -5.04 -9.99
N ALA A 95 -2.75 -4.97 -9.97
CA ALA A 95 -3.57 -5.26 -11.14
C ALA A 95 -3.29 -4.25 -12.27
N LYS A 96 -3.18 -2.96 -11.96
CA LYS A 96 -2.81 -1.92 -12.92
C LYS A 96 -1.42 -2.16 -13.52
N LEU A 97 -0.43 -2.49 -12.69
CA LEU A 97 0.92 -2.81 -13.18
C LEU A 97 0.92 -4.05 -14.08
N HIS A 98 0.15 -5.07 -13.72
CA HIS A 98 -0.03 -6.27 -14.55
C HIS A 98 -0.68 -5.93 -15.89
N PHE A 99 -1.76 -5.15 -15.88
CA PHE A 99 -2.45 -4.70 -17.08
C PHE A 99 -1.51 -3.90 -18.00
N LEU A 100 -0.79 -2.91 -17.46
CA LEU A 100 0.18 -2.12 -18.24
C LEU A 100 1.28 -3.02 -18.84
N LYS A 101 1.82 -3.95 -18.06
CA LYS A 101 2.86 -4.87 -18.53
C LYS A 101 2.38 -5.80 -19.66
N MET A 102 1.13 -6.25 -19.61
CA MET A 102 0.56 -7.15 -20.62
C MET A 102 -0.01 -6.39 -21.83
N GLY A 103 -0.53 -5.18 -21.63
CA GLY A 103 -1.12 -4.37 -22.69
C GLY A 103 -0.11 -3.59 -23.52
N ASP A 104 0.92 -3.00 -22.88
CA ASP A 104 1.96 -2.23 -23.59
C ASP A 104 2.91 -3.10 -24.42
N ARG A 105 2.86 -4.42 -24.20
CA ARG A 105 3.67 -5.41 -24.93
C ARG A 105 3.20 -5.68 -26.37
N ASN A 106 2.28 -4.88 -26.93
CA ASN A 106 1.72 -5.10 -28.26
C ASN A 106 1.25 -6.56 -28.44
N THR A 107 0.66 -7.14 -27.38
CA THR A 107 0.23 -8.53 -27.40
C THR A 107 -0.95 -8.69 -28.35
N LYS A 108 -1.10 -9.88 -28.96
CA LYS A 108 -2.22 -10.21 -29.87
C LYS A 108 -3.60 -9.92 -29.28
N PHE A 109 -3.70 -9.78 -27.95
CA PHE A 109 -4.90 -9.38 -27.23
C PHE A 109 -5.52 -8.07 -27.73
N PHE A 110 -4.71 -7.11 -28.21
CA PHE A 110 -5.20 -5.81 -28.71
C PHE A 110 -5.19 -5.67 -30.24
N HIS A 111 -4.71 -6.70 -30.97
CA HIS A 111 -4.51 -6.65 -32.43
C HIS A 111 -5.26 -7.75 -33.20
N ASN A 112 -6.04 -8.57 -32.50
CA ASN A 112 -6.89 -9.62 -33.10
C ASN A 112 -8.39 -9.23 -33.08
N MET A 113 -8.73 -7.96 -33.30
CA MET A 113 -10.09 -7.57 -33.68
C MET A 113 -10.27 -7.67 -35.19
#